data_AF-E1KNY6-F1
#
_entry.id   AF-E1KNY6-F1
#
_cell.length_a   1.000
_cell.length_b   1.000
_cell.length_c   1.000
_cell.angle_alpha   90.00
_cell.angle_beta   90.00
_cell.angle_gamma   90.00
#
_symmetry.space_group_name_H-M   'P 1'
#
loop_
_entity.id
_entity.type
_entity.pdbx_description
1 polymer ?
#
loop_
_entity_poly.entity_id
_entity_poly.type
_entity_poly.pdbx_seq_one_letter_code
_entity_poly.pdbx_strand_id
1 'polypeptide(L)'
;MNDSIELYGNAGNYILDGNVMSFQIGEGNQLANSSAGLFPNGNGAQMITEHQWLSVGGYQVCCRGGNNALCDEVTAEIKQNRLLPRLYSKEIKMLYGHGVCAYRQTLVDGKLKREYVALPEWDEWLGSWQERGMETTAQEFAKTCIKNYYYFGDFFCKLRFSRGKRLGMQPIAGIEALENKHCRLATTRGDVARELISYNDFHHVAVGRWTYGVGNYKVYPKFRLSEVDNYEYAAVSHHREKSVDEFYGVNETHQGARPYIQGSNKTATYINSFLRNSLAAKIHIIIPNAWVSSKRNQLIKLTDENKIRKSKHQELVRYNGIEIGTEYRESLLVEYMRLELRKIGDYLSGADNQGKAYSSVSFMDSSGHEQQWKIETIDLKYKEYIEALISYDKRTEAALLSSVGLDASITAVDKDGVISKSGSDTYYNYLIYIMSLTPEDEICAEPFNIALRLNFPHLWKQGYRIGFYREVPQRQEDIAPKDRLNQQQS
;
A
#
# COMPACT_ATOMS: atom_id res chain seq x y z
N MET A 1 -43.12 -0.13 -26.58
CA MET A 1 -42.24 -0.72 -25.56
C MET A 1 -40.96 -1.09 -26.29
N ASN A 2 -39.89 -0.33 -26.07
CA ASN A 2 -38.56 -0.69 -26.56
C ASN A 2 -37.91 -1.49 -25.44
N ASP A 3 -37.99 -2.80 -25.56
CA ASP A 3 -37.33 -3.78 -24.69
C ASP A 3 -36.16 -4.34 -25.49
N SER A 4 -34.93 -4.05 -25.07
CA SER A 4 -33.73 -4.57 -25.73
C SER A 4 -32.59 -4.82 -24.74
N ILE A 5 -31.89 -5.93 -24.96
CA ILE A 5 -30.65 -6.30 -24.28
C ILE A 5 -29.52 -6.28 -25.30
N GLU A 6 -28.50 -5.47 -25.05
CA GLU A 6 -27.25 -5.48 -25.81
C GLU A 6 -26.10 -6.00 -24.95
N LEU A 7 -25.36 -6.97 -25.46
CA LEU A 7 -24.21 -7.59 -24.79
C LEU A 7 -22.93 -7.30 -25.57
N TYR A 8 -21.91 -6.82 -24.87
CA TYR A 8 -20.55 -6.62 -25.38
C TYR A 8 -19.56 -7.35 -24.47
N GLY A 9 -19.34 -8.63 -24.75
CA GLY A 9 -18.50 -9.50 -23.93
C GLY A 9 -19.13 -9.78 -22.56
N ASN A 10 -18.47 -9.36 -21.48
CA ASN A 10 -18.93 -9.56 -20.11
C ASN A 10 -19.77 -8.39 -19.56
N ALA A 11 -20.00 -7.34 -20.34
CA ALA A 11 -20.84 -6.20 -19.98
C ALA A 11 -22.03 -6.06 -20.94
N GLY A 12 -23.13 -5.50 -20.45
CA GLY A 12 -24.33 -5.27 -21.27
C GLY A 12 -25.23 -4.18 -20.72
N ASN A 13 -26.15 -3.74 -21.55
CA ASN A 13 -27.17 -2.76 -21.20
C ASN A 13 -28.56 -3.36 -21.45
N TYR A 14 -29.45 -3.15 -20.49
CA TYR A 14 -30.87 -3.41 -20.61
C TYR A 14 -31.61 -2.09 -20.72
N ILE A 15 -32.38 -1.92 -21.79
CA ILE A 15 -33.18 -0.72 -22.03
C ILE A 15 -34.65 -1.11 -21.87
N LEU A 16 -35.34 -0.46 -20.93
CA LEU A 16 -36.78 -0.59 -20.74
C LEU A 16 -37.40 0.78 -20.48
N ASP A 17 -38.28 1.21 -21.39
CA ASP A 17 -39.13 2.40 -21.25
C ASP A 17 -38.38 3.66 -20.75
N GLY A 18 -37.23 3.95 -21.37
CA GLY A 18 -36.41 5.12 -21.07
C GLY A 18 -35.44 4.95 -19.89
N ASN A 19 -35.48 3.80 -19.20
CA ASN A 19 -34.49 3.44 -18.20
C ASN A 19 -33.40 2.57 -18.83
N VAL A 20 -32.15 2.89 -18.55
CA VAL A 20 -31.00 2.09 -18.96
C VAL A 20 -30.36 1.50 -17.70
N MET A 21 -30.33 0.17 -17.62
CA MET A 21 -29.60 -0.57 -16.60
C MET A 21 -28.36 -1.20 -17.24
N SER A 22 -27.18 -0.74 -16.85
CA SER A 22 -25.91 -1.38 -17.22
C SER A 22 -25.54 -2.45 -16.19
N PHE A 23 -25.07 -3.60 -16.66
CA PHE A 23 -24.65 -4.71 -15.82
C PHE A 23 -23.38 -5.39 -16.38
N GLN A 24 -22.60 -6.02 -15.50
CA GLN A 24 -21.42 -6.81 -15.86
C GLN A 24 -21.52 -8.18 -15.18
N ILE A 25 -21.21 -9.25 -15.92
CA ILE A 25 -21.32 -10.64 -15.45
C ILE A 25 -19.93 -11.29 -15.52
N GLY A 26 -19.42 -11.77 -14.38
CA GLY A 26 -18.14 -12.50 -14.27
C GLY A 26 -16.94 -11.66 -13.82
N GLU A 27 -15.80 -12.32 -13.56
CA GLU A 27 -14.53 -11.66 -13.24
C GLU A 27 -13.75 -11.34 -14.53
N GLY A 28 -13.46 -10.06 -14.74
CA GLY A 28 -12.67 -9.51 -15.85
C GLY A 28 -12.45 -8.01 -15.62
N ASN A 29 -11.50 -7.40 -16.35
CA ASN A 29 -11.18 -5.97 -16.22
C ASN A 29 -12.47 -5.15 -16.15
N GLN A 30 -12.69 -4.50 -15.00
CA GLN A 30 -13.89 -3.72 -14.76
C GLN A 30 -13.88 -2.52 -15.69
N LEU A 31 -14.72 -2.54 -16.73
CA LEU A 31 -14.91 -1.42 -17.66
C LEU A 31 -15.32 -0.12 -16.91
N ALA A 32 -15.96 -0.26 -15.75
CA ALA A 32 -16.39 0.86 -14.90
C ALA A 32 -15.33 1.36 -13.90
N ASN A 33 -14.19 0.67 -13.74
CA ASN A 33 -13.19 1.00 -12.73
C ASN A 33 -11.96 1.71 -13.30
N SER A 34 -11.97 2.03 -14.60
CA SER A 34 -11.11 3.10 -15.10
C SER A 34 -11.63 4.39 -14.49
N SER A 35 -10.96 4.86 -13.44
CA SER A 35 -11.08 6.23 -12.96
C SER A 35 -10.79 7.13 -14.15
N ALA A 36 -11.84 7.60 -14.81
CA ALA A 36 -11.81 8.62 -15.84
C ALA A 36 -11.48 9.97 -15.18
N GLY A 37 -10.34 10.05 -14.52
CA GLY A 37 -9.74 11.31 -14.13
C GLY A 37 -8.99 11.83 -15.35
N LEU A 38 -9.55 12.80 -16.06
CA LEU A 38 -8.93 13.84 -16.90
C LEU A 38 -7.79 13.50 -17.89
N PHE A 39 -7.35 12.24 -18.02
CA PHE A 39 -6.27 11.83 -18.90
C PHE A 39 -6.84 11.02 -20.07
N PRO A 40 -6.59 11.43 -21.32
CA PRO A 40 -7.07 10.68 -22.48
C PRO A 40 -6.36 9.33 -22.56
N ASN A 41 -7.09 8.26 -22.27
CA ASN A 41 -6.66 6.88 -22.51
C ASN A 41 -6.66 6.59 -24.02
N GLY A 42 -5.61 7.02 -24.71
CA GLY A 42 -5.25 6.52 -26.04
C GLY A 42 -4.38 5.26 -25.91
N ASN A 43 -4.92 4.10 -26.31
CA ASN A 43 -4.20 2.87 -26.65
C ASN A 43 -2.95 2.50 -25.80
N GLY A 44 -3.20 1.91 -24.63
CA GLY A 44 -2.75 0.57 -24.19
C GLY A 44 -1.27 0.13 -24.17
N ALA A 45 -0.33 0.81 -24.84
CA ALA A 45 1.07 0.39 -24.84
C ALA A 45 2.09 1.53 -25.07
N GLN A 46 1.69 2.67 -25.64
CA GLN A 46 2.64 3.73 -26.00
C GLN A 46 2.86 4.82 -24.93
N MET A 47 2.07 4.85 -23.85
CA MET A 47 2.16 5.93 -22.84
C MET A 47 2.96 5.60 -21.58
N ILE A 48 3.58 4.42 -21.48
CA ILE A 48 4.24 3.99 -20.24
C ILE A 48 5.67 4.58 -20.10
N THR A 49 6.27 5.08 -21.18
CA THR A 49 7.68 5.48 -21.22
C THR A 49 7.94 6.98 -21.31
N GLU A 50 6.92 7.82 -21.46
CA GLU A 50 7.09 9.28 -21.58
C GLU A 50 6.60 10.01 -20.33
N HIS A 51 7.38 10.99 -19.87
CA HIS A 51 6.99 11.87 -18.76
C HIS A 51 5.74 12.64 -19.12
N GLN A 52 4.76 12.63 -18.22
CA GLN A 52 3.58 13.46 -18.35
C GLN A 52 3.83 14.88 -17.82
N TRP A 53 3.15 15.85 -18.41
CA TRP A 53 3.34 17.27 -18.12
C TRP A 53 2.02 17.98 -17.82
N LEU A 54 2.07 18.97 -16.93
CA LEU A 54 0.95 19.87 -16.62
C LEU A 54 1.39 21.32 -16.81
N SER A 55 0.59 22.11 -17.54
CA SER A 55 0.81 23.55 -17.64
C SER A 55 0.13 24.27 -16.47
N VAL A 56 0.91 24.93 -15.61
CA VAL A 56 0.42 25.66 -14.43
C VAL A 56 1.07 27.03 -14.38
N GLY A 57 0.29 28.10 -14.56
CA GLY A 57 0.76 29.48 -14.37
C GLY A 57 2.00 29.86 -15.19
N GLY A 58 2.11 29.37 -16.43
CA GLY A 58 3.27 29.59 -17.31
C GLY A 58 4.44 28.63 -17.10
N TYR A 59 4.33 27.68 -16.17
CA TYR A 59 5.31 26.61 -15.96
C TYR A 59 4.81 25.30 -16.55
N GLN A 60 5.73 24.52 -17.12
CA GLN A 60 5.51 23.11 -17.45
C GLN A 60 6.03 22.26 -16.31
N VAL A 61 5.12 21.57 -15.64
CA VAL A 61 5.35 20.76 -14.44
C VAL A 61 5.42 19.29 -14.83
N CYS A 62 6.52 18.63 -14.52
CA CYS A 62 6.68 17.20 -14.74
C CYS A 62 5.86 16.42 -13.70
N CYS A 63 4.88 15.64 -14.15
CA CYS A 63 4.10 14.77 -13.30
C CYS A 63 4.96 13.71 -12.64
N ARG A 64 4.49 13.21 -11.50
CA ARG A 64 5.13 12.11 -10.78
C ARG A 64 4.28 10.84 -10.93
N GLY A 65 4.69 9.99 -11.88
CA GLY A 65 3.92 8.84 -12.37
C GLY A 65 2.82 9.22 -13.37
N GLY A 66 2.22 8.21 -14.01
CA GLY A 66 1.26 8.37 -15.12
C GLY A 66 -0.12 8.95 -14.77
N ASN A 67 -0.38 9.24 -13.49
CA ASN A 67 -1.58 9.94 -13.01
C ASN A 67 -1.22 11.07 -12.02
N ASN A 68 0.07 11.43 -11.95
CA ASN A 68 0.62 12.38 -11.00
C ASN A 68 0.47 12.02 -9.51
N ALA A 69 0.12 10.78 -9.17
CA ALA A 69 -0.18 10.32 -7.81
C ALA A 69 0.80 9.27 -7.25
N LEU A 70 1.95 9.05 -7.90
CA LEU A 70 2.89 7.97 -7.55
C LEU A 70 3.31 7.99 -6.07
N CYS A 71 3.59 9.17 -5.48
CA CYS A 71 3.94 9.26 -4.07
C CYS A 71 2.82 8.78 -3.15
N ASP A 72 1.56 9.08 -3.48
CA ASP A 72 0.41 8.66 -2.67
C ASP A 72 0.19 7.15 -2.81
N GLU A 73 0.35 6.59 -4.02
CA GLU A 73 0.30 5.14 -4.28
C GLU A 73 1.37 4.39 -3.47
N VAL A 74 2.64 4.78 -3.61
CA VAL A 74 3.76 4.18 -2.87
C VAL A 74 3.51 4.27 -1.36
N THR A 75 3.05 5.42 -0.87
CA THR A 75 2.75 5.60 0.56
C THR A 75 1.64 4.66 1.04
N ALA A 76 0.57 4.51 0.26
CA ALA A 76 -0.54 3.63 0.60
C ALA A 76 -0.12 2.15 0.57
N GLU A 77 0.58 1.73 -0.48
CA GLU A 77 1.02 0.34 -0.68
C GLU A 77 1.98 -0.10 0.43
N ILE A 78 2.94 0.75 0.80
CA ILE A 78 3.86 0.49 1.92
C ILE A 78 3.12 0.44 3.25
N LYS A 79 2.24 1.41 3.54
CA LYS A 79 1.53 1.49 4.83
C LYS A 79 0.51 0.37 5.05
N GLN A 80 -0.10 -0.13 3.97
CA GLN A 80 -1.04 -1.26 4.03
C GLN A 80 -0.33 -2.59 4.17
N ASN A 81 0.97 -2.65 3.84
CA ASN A 81 1.75 -3.86 3.99
C ASN A 81 2.13 -4.11 5.46
N ARG A 82 1.98 -5.36 5.90
CA ARG A 82 2.26 -5.74 7.30
C ARG A 82 3.75 -5.70 7.65
N LEU A 83 4.64 -5.86 6.67
CA LEU A 83 6.08 -6.05 6.90
C LEU A 83 6.90 -4.80 6.52
N LEU A 84 6.63 -4.19 5.36
CA LEU A 84 7.43 -3.09 4.82
C LEU A 84 7.63 -1.89 5.77
N PRO A 85 6.62 -1.40 6.52
CA PRO A 85 6.83 -0.29 7.45
C PRO A 85 7.91 -0.58 8.49
N ARG A 86 8.01 -1.85 8.94
CA ARG A 86 9.01 -2.27 9.92
C ARG A 86 10.39 -2.43 9.28
N LEU A 87 10.46 -2.94 8.05
CA LEU A 87 11.70 -3.07 7.29
C LEU A 87 12.30 -1.70 7.00
N TYR A 88 11.55 -0.78 6.37
CA TYR A 88 12.04 0.58 6.12
C TYR A 88 12.40 1.31 7.43
N SER A 89 11.61 1.15 8.50
CA SER A 89 11.97 1.74 9.79
C SER A 89 13.33 1.22 10.30
N LYS A 90 13.71 -0.01 9.98
CA LYS A 90 15.00 -0.59 10.34
C LYS A 90 16.13 -0.03 9.47
N GLU A 91 15.95 0.03 8.16
CA GLU A 91 16.91 0.65 7.24
C GLU A 91 17.19 2.11 7.60
N ILE A 92 16.13 2.88 7.88
CA ILE A 92 16.21 4.28 8.32
C ILE A 92 17.05 4.39 9.61
N LYS A 93 16.82 3.51 10.58
CA LYS A 93 17.57 3.51 11.86
C LYS A 93 19.04 3.13 11.68
N MET A 94 19.30 2.11 10.85
CA MET A 94 20.66 1.66 10.55
C MET A 94 21.46 2.72 9.80
N LEU A 95 20.82 3.44 8.85
CA LEU A 95 21.46 4.55 8.15
C LEU A 95 21.69 5.75 9.09
N TYR A 96 20.69 6.14 9.87
CA TYR A 96 20.82 7.27 10.80
C TYR A 96 21.88 7.03 11.88
N GLY A 97 21.97 5.81 12.41
CA GLY A 97 22.89 5.45 13.47
C GLY A 97 22.72 6.34 14.70
N HIS A 98 23.80 7.04 15.07
CA HIS A 98 23.84 8.02 16.17
C HIS A 98 23.56 9.45 15.73
N GLY A 99 23.37 9.68 14.43
CA GLY A 99 22.97 10.96 13.87
C GLY A 99 24.03 11.66 13.04
N VAL A 100 23.73 12.91 12.70
CA VAL A 100 24.53 13.77 11.84
C VAL A 100 25.85 14.11 12.53
N CYS A 101 26.97 13.87 11.86
CA CYS A 101 28.30 14.14 12.41
C CYS A 101 29.26 14.57 11.28
N ALA A 102 30.20 15.44 11.61
CA ALA A 102 31.26 15.81 10.69
C ALA A 102 32.34 14.73 10.65
N TYR A 103 32.95 14.55 9.47
CA TYR A 103 34.06 13.63 9.28
C TYR A 103 35.08 14.18 8.28
N ARG A 104 36.28 13.61 8.30
CA ARG A 104 37.30 13.75 7.25
C ARG A 104 37.60 12.39 6.64
N GLN A 105 37.88 12.37 5.35
CA GLN A 105 38.40 11.17 4.70
C GLN A 105 39.90 11.12 4.91
N THR A 106 40.38 10.02 5.48
CA THR A 106 41.79 9.73 5.68
C THR A 106 42.15 8.40 5.02
N LEU A 107 43.40 8.26 4.60
CA LEU A 107 43.95 7.02 4.09
C LEU A 107 44.74 6.37 5.22
N VAL A 108 44.24 5.23 5.71
CA VAL A 108 44.93 4.42 6.73
C VAL A 108 45.17 3.06 6.09
N ASP A 109 46.43 2.64 6.00
CA ASP A 109 46.84 1.36 5.40
C ASP A 109 46.33 1.15 3.97
N GLY A 110 46.29 2.21 3.17
CA GLY A 110 45.80 2.19 1.79
C GLY A 110 44.27 2.07 1.64
N LYS A 111 43.52 2.09 2.75
CA LYS A 111 42.05 2.07 2.75
C LYS A 111 41.49 3.43 3.12
N LEU A 112 40.47 3.86 2.39
CA LEU A 112 39.72 5.07 2.71
C LEU A 112 38.93 4.84 4.00
N LYS A 113 39.14 5.70 5.00
CA LYS A 113 38.44 5.66 6.28
C LYS A 113 37.84 7.03 6.56
N ARG A 114 36.65 7.03 7.19
CA ARG A 114 36.03 8.24 7.74
C ARG A 114 36.45 8.40 9.19
N GLU A 115 37.11 9.50 9.50
CA GLU A 115 37.42 9.92 10.87
C GLU A 115 36.39 10.97 11.29
N TYR A 116 35.53 10.60 12.24
CA TYR A 116 34.48 11.48 12.74
C TYR A 116 35.03 12.45 13.79
N VAL A 117 34.64 13.71 13.69
CA VAL A 117 35.20 14.81 14.49
C VAL A 117 34.07 15.76 14.90
N ALA A 118 34.11 16.26 16.13
CA ALA A 118 33.20 17.31 16.57
C ALA A 118 33.62 18.67 15.98
N LEU A 119 32.66 19.44 15.48
CA LEU A 119 32.90 20.77 14.91
C LEU A 119 31.99 21.78 15.63
N PRO A 120 32.48 22.47 16.68
CA PRO A 120 31.64 23.31 17.53
C PRO A 120 30.79 24.34 16.77
N GLU A 121 31.36 25.04 15.79
CA GLU A 121 30.62 26.03 14.99
C GLU A 121 29.50 25.40 14.13
N TRP A 122 29.70 24.16 13.67
CA TRP A 122 28.69 23.41 12.93
C TRP A 122 27.58 22.91 13.86
N ASP A 123 27.96 22.37 15.02
CA ASP A 123 27.02 21.85 16.01
C ASP A 123 26.14 22.96 16.60
N GLU A 124 26.72 24.14 16.85
CA GLU A 124 26.00 25.35 17.26
C GLU A 124 24.99 25.78 16.17
N TRP A 125 25.39 25.74 14.90
CA TRP A 125 24.47 26.06 13.80
C TRP A 125 23.30 25.09 13.73
N LEU A 126 23.53 23.77 13.84
CA LEU A 126 22.45 22.78 13.90
C LEU A 126 21.52 23.01 15.11
N GLY A 127 22.08 23.35 16.26
CA GLY A 127 21.33 23.66 17.48
C GLY A 127 20.44 24.90 17.37
N SER A 128 20.81 25.86 16.53
CA SER A 128 20.11 27.14 16.38
C SER A 128 18.86 27.12 15.49
N TRP A 129 18.51 25.99 14.84
CA TRP A 129 17.46 25.95 13.81
C TRP A 129 16.08 26.40 14.31
N GLN A 130 15.65 25.94 15.49
CA GLN A 130 14.34 26.30 16.04
C GLN A 130 14.30 27.77 16.45
N GLU A 131 15.38 28.30 17.02
CA GLU A 131 15.51 29.73 17.35
C GLU A 131 15.48 30.62 16.10
N ARG A 132 15.96 30.09 14.96
CA ARG A 132 15.89 30.71 13.63
C ARG A 132 14.55 30.49 12.92
N GLY A 133 13.57 29.90 13.60
CA GLY A 133 12.20 29.73 13.11
C GLY A 133 11.97 28.53 12.19
N MET A 134 12.86 27.52 12.21
CA MET A 134 12.59 26.24 11.55
C MET A 134 11.59 25.41 12.37
N GLU A 135 10.71 24.69 11.68
CA GLU A 135 9.67 23.87 12.32
C GLU A 135 10.27 22.67 13.08
N THR A 136 11.33 22.06 12.55
CA THR A 136 11.93 20.82 13.08
C THR A 136 13.39 21.01 13.46
N THR A 137 13.89 20.13 14.32
CA THR A 137 15.32 20.07 14.64
C THR A 137 16.10 19.48 13.47
N ALA A 138 17.41 19.74 13.42
CA ALA A 138 18.27 19.14 12.38
C ALA A 138 18.23 17.60 12.40
N GLN A 139 18.07 16.99 13.58
CA GLN A 139 17.97 15.54 13.75
C GLN A 139 16.66 14.99 13.16
N GLU A 140 15.54 15.67 13.39
CA GLU A 140 14.25 15.27 12.82
C GLU A 140 14.22 15.48 11.30
N PHE A 141 14.79 16.59 10.83
CA PHE A 141 15.00 16.86 9.41
C PHE A 141 15.83 15.75 8.75
N ALA A 142 16.94 15.33 9.35
CA ALA A 142 17.78 14.26 8.83
C ALA A 142 17.02 12.93 8.70
N LYS A 143 16.29 12.53 9.76
CA LYS A 143 15.46 11.31 9.73
C LYS A 143 14.37 11.39 8.67
N THR A 144 13.81 12.57 8.45
CA THR A 144 12.80 12.80 7.41
C THR A 144 13.40 12.65 6.02
N CYS A 145 14.60 13.18 5.77
CA CYS A 145 15.30 13.01 4.49
C CYS A 145 15.57 11.53 4.21
N ILE A 146 16.13 10.81 5.19
CA ILE A 146 16.38 9.37 5.09
C ILE A 146 15.08 8.60 4.83
N LYS A 147 14.00 8.91 5.55
CA LYS A 147 12.70 8.27 5.36
C LYS A 147 12.15 8.51 3.95
N ASN A 148 12.20 9.76 3.48
CA ASN A 148 11.71 10.10 2.15
C ASN A 148 12.55 9.42 1.06
N TYR A 149 13.86 9.33 1.23
CA TYR A 149 14.75 8.58 0.35
C TYR A 149 14.34 7.09 0.27
N TYR A 150 14.19 6.39 1.40
CA TYR A 150 13.76 4.98 1.39
C TYR A 150 12.34 4.78 0.86
N TYR A 151 11.45 5.75 1.00
CA TYR A 151 10.10 5.63 0.44
C TYR A 151 10.08 5.89 -1.07
N PHE A 152 10.85 6.86 -1.56
CA PHE A 152 10.63 7.44 -2.88
C PHE A 152 11.84 7.44 -3.81
N GLY A 153 13.04 7.12 -3.34
CA GLY A 153 14.30 7.25 -4.07
C GLY A 153 14.81 8.70 -4.22
N ASP A 154 14.05 9.68 -3.73
CA ASP A 154 14.41 11.10 -3.70
C ASP A 154 13.80 11.83 -2.51
N PHE A 155 14.19 13.09 -2.35
CA PHE A 155 13.56 14.02 -1.42
C PHE A 155 13.86 15.47 -1.81
N PHE A 156 13.04 16.39 -1.25
CA PHE A 156 13.15 17.82 -1.49
C PHE A 156 13.45 18.55 -0.19
N CYS A 157 14.40 19.48 -0.24
CA CYS A 157 14.78 20.30 0.90
C CYS A 157 14.67 21.79 0.53
N LYS A 158 13.95 22.55 1.33
CA LYS A 158 13.83 24.00 1.20
C LYS A 158 14.91 24.68 2.05
N LEU A 159 15.89 25.24 1.39
CA LEU A 159 16.94 26.03 2.03
C LEU A 159 16.38 27.40 2.37
N ARG A 160 16.47 27.82 3.63
CA ARG A 160 16.02 29.13 4.11
C ARG A 160 17.23 30.05 4.20
N PHE A 161 17.20 31.14 3.44
CA PHE A 161 18.32 32.08 3.38
C PHE A 161 18.18 33.20 4.40
N SER A 162 19.29 33.58 5.01
CA SER A 162 19.38 34.72 5.93
C SER A 162 19.27 36.04 5.16
N ARG A 163 18.41 36.96 5.59
CA ARG A 163 18.31 38.31 4.97
C ARG A 163 19.65 39.06 5.02
N GLY A 164 20.42 38.85 6.08
CA GLY A 164 21.75 39.44 6.28
C GLY A 164 22.90 38.75 5.55
N LYS A 165 22.65 37.79 4.64
CA LYS A 165 23.73 37.09 3.92
C LYS A 165 24.66 38.04 3.15
N ARG A 166 24.12 39.15 2.63
CA ARG A 166 24.89 40.21 1.93
C ARG A 166 25.77 41.04 2.88
N LEU A 167 25.51 40.97 4.19
CA LEU A 167 26.24 41.65 5.24
C LEU A 167 27.25 40.73 5.96
N GLY A 168 27.54 39.56 5.37
CA GLY A 168 28.51 38.60 5.92
C GLY A 168 27.94 37.61 6.93
N MET A 169 26.62 37.59 7.16
CA MET A 169 25.99 36.52 7.94
C MET A 169 26.01 35.19 7.15
N GLN A 170 25.95 34.07 7.89
CA GLN A 170 25.81 32.73 7.30
C GLN A 170 24.64 32.71 6.28
N PRO A 171 24.90 32.34 5.01
CA PRO A 171 23.89 32.38 3.96
C PRO A 171 22.63 31.58 4.26
N ILE A 172 22.76 30.35 4.79
CA ILE A 172 21.63 29.46 5.09
C ILE A 172 21.33 29.53 6.58
N ALA A 173 20.12 29.97 6.91
CA ALA A 173 19.60 30.03 8.27
C ALA A 173 19.25 28.64 8.82
N GLY A 174 18.65 27.79 7.98
CA GLY A 174 18.24 26.41 8.27
C GLY A 174 17.65 25.74 7.02
N ILE A 175 17.25 24.47 7.16
CA ILE A 175 16.72 23.68 6.04
C ILE A 175 15.43 22.99 6.48
N GLU A 176 14.40 23.04 5.64
CA GLU A 176 13.11 22.39 5.90
C GLU A 176 12.93 21.21 4.93
N ALA A 177 12.47 20.06 5.43
CA ALA A 177 12.08 18.95 4.57
C ALA A 177 10.73 19.30 3.91
N LEU A 178 10.59 19.01 2.62
CA LEU A 178 9.31 19.11 1.92
C LEU A 178 8.77 17.71 1.64
N GLU A 179 7.46 17.55 1.85
CA GLU A 179 6.74 16.34 1.51
C GLU A 179 6.80 16.06 0.00
N ASN A 180 7.35 14.90 -0.40
CA ASN A 180 7.56 14.50 -1.79
C ASN A 180 6.27 14.57 -2.62
N LYS A 181 5.13 14.16 -2.02
CA LYS A 181 3.82 14.20 -2.68
C LYS A 181 3.41 15.62 -3.11
N HIS A 182 3.91 16.67 -2.45
CA HIS A 182 3.59 18.05 -2.77
C HIS A 182 4.55 18.70 -3.79
N CYS A 183 5.71 18.10 -4.05
CA CYS A 183 6.76 18.72 -4.86
C CYS A 183 6.77 18.18 -6.29
N ARG A 184 6.88 19.06 -7.28
CA ARG A 184 7.08 18.70 -8.69
C ARG A 184 8.15 19.57 -9.33
N LEU A 185 9.03 18.97 -10.10
CA LEU A 185 10.00 19.66 -10.96
C LEU A 185 9.27 20.43 -12.05
N ALA A 186 9.71 21.66 -12.31
CA ALA A 186 9.07 22.54 -13.27
C ALA A 186 10.11 23.30 -14.12
N THR A 187 9.73 23.53 -15.37
CA THR A 187 10.49 24.31 -16.36
C THR A 187 9.60 25.39 -16.97
N THR A 188 10.22 26.40 -17.58
CA THR A 188 9.52 27.45 -18.35
C THR A 188 9.65 27.23 -19.85
N ARG A 189 10.25 26.11 -20.29
CA ARG A 189 10.28 25.72 -21.70
C ARG A 189 8.86 25.52 -22.22
N GLY A 190 8.59 26.03 -23.42
CA GLY A 190 7.25 26.04 -24.01
C GLY A 190 6.81 24.68 -24.55
N ASP A 191 7.68 24.00 -25.30
CA ASP A 191 7.37 22.74 -25.97
C ASP A 191 8.06 21.55 -25.30
N VAL A 192 7.50 21.10 -24.17
CA VAL A 192 7.99 19.90 -23.45
C VAL A 192 7.56 18.58 -24.12
N ALA A 193 6.71 18.63 -25.13
CA ALA A 193 6.20 17.45 -25.82
C ALA A 193 7.12 17.01 -26.98
N ARG A 194 7.83 17.95 -27.61
CA ARG A 194 8.72 17.67 -28.75
C ARG A 194 10.19 17.90 -28.45
N GLU A 195 10.51 18.77 -27.49
CA GLU A 195 11.90 19.02 -27.13
C GLU A 195 12.46 17.94 -26.21
N LEU A 196 13.74 17.63 -26.39
CA LEU A 196 14.48 16.82 -25.43
C LEU A 196 14.69 17.63 -24.15
N ILE A 197 13.93 17.28 -23.11
CA ILE A 197 14.08 17.87 -21.78
C ILE A 197 15.15 17.09 -20.99
N SER A 198 16.12 17.82 -20.46
CA SER A 198 17.13 17.28 -19.55
C SER A 198 16.82 17.66 -18.10
N TYR A 199 17.41 16.94 -17.14
CA TYR A 199 17.26 17.31 -15.72
C TYR A 199 17.77 18.73 -15.40
N ASN A 200 18.70 19.24 -16.21
CA ASN A 200 19.23 20.59 -16.07
C ASN A 200 18.26 21.67 -16.57
N ASP A 201 17.18 21.32 -17.26
CA ASP A 201 16.17 22.28 -17.73
C ASP A 201 15.14 22.63 -16.65
N PHE A 202 15.14 21.90 -15.53
CA PHE A 202 14.35 22.25 -14.35
C PHE A 202 15.06 23.34 -13.56
N HIS A 203 14.47 24.53 -13.59
CA HIS A 203 14.88 25.69 -12.80
C HIS A 203 13.94 26.00 -11.63
N HIS A 204 12.82 25.26 -11.54
CA HIS A 204 11.78 25.53 -10.56
C HIS A 204 11.27 24.24 -9.91
N VAL A 205 10.73 24.38 -8.70
CA VAL A 205 9.95 23.33 -8.02
C VAL A 205 8.60 23.91 -7.65
N ALA A 206 7.54 23.34 -8.20
CA ALA A 206 6.17 23.65 -7.85
C ALA A 206 5.77 22.84 -6.61
N VAL A 207 5.28 23.54 -5.59
CA VAL A 207 4.89 22.97 -4.30
C VAL A 207 3.42 23.27 -4.04
N GLY A 208 2.61 22.22 -3.88
CA GLY A 208 1.18 22.35 -3.61
C GLY A 208 0.48 21.01 -3.49
N ARG A 209 -0.86 21.04 -3.41
CA ARG A 209 -1.69 19.83 -3.38
C ARG A 209 -2.05 19.42 -4.80
N TRP A 210 -1.62 18.23 -5.21
CA TRP A 210 -1.81 17.73 -6.58
C TRP A 210 -3.05 16.83 -6.75
N THR A 211 -3.61 16.31 -5.66
CA THR A 211 -4.71 15.34 -5.66
C THR A 211 -6.03 15.88 -6.24
N TYR A 212 -6.28 17.20 -6.16
CA TYR A 212 -7.59 17.79 -6.50
C TYR A 212 -7.56 18.81 -7.64
N GLY A 213 -6.48 18.88 -8.44
CA GLY A 213 -6.41 19.66 -9.69
C GLY A 213 -6.51 21.20 -9.60
N VAL A 214 -7.04 21.77 -8.51
CA VAL A 214 -7.33 23.22 -8.36
C VAL A 214 -6.59 23.81 -7.14
N GLY A 215 -5.36 23.37 -6.91
CA GLY A 215 -4.57 23.83 -5.76
C GLY A 215 -3.97 25.22 -5.93
N ASN A 216 -3.80 25.97 -4.83
CA ASN A 216 -2.85 27.07 -4.80
C ASN A 216 -1.43 26.49 -4.81
N TYR A 217 -0.66 26.74 -5.87
CA TYR A 217 0.71 26.28 -6.01
C TYR A 217 1.69 27.41 -5.71
N LYS A 218 2.75 27.11 -4.96
CA LYS A 218 3.90 28.00 -4.78
C LYS A 218 5.03 27.49 -5.66
N VAL A 219 5.63 28.35 -6.45
CA VAL A 219 6.78 27.99 -7.28
C VAL A 219 8.04 28.58 -6.64
N TYR A 220 8.98 27.71 -6.32
CA TYR A 220 10.29 28.09 -5.77
C TYR A 220 11.38 27.89 -6.83
N PRO A 221 12.44 28.70 -6.83
CA PRO A 221 13.62 28.39 -7.64
C PRO A 221 14.22 27.06 -7.17
N LYS A 222 14.59 26.20 -8.12
CA LYS A 222 15.36 24.98 -7.86
C LYS A 222 16.79 25.39 -7.52
N PHE A 223 17.28 24.96 -6.37
CA PHE A 223 18.60 25.33 -5.87
C PHE A 223 19.71 24.91 -6.84
N ARG A 224 20.59 25.85 -7.14
CA ARG A 224 21.85 25.68 -7.86
C ARG A 224 22.93 26.43 -7.10
N LEU A 225 24.05 25.76 -6.88
CA LEU A 225 25.14 26.34 -6.12
C LEU A 225 25.72 27.60 -6.79
N SER A 226 25.70 27.67 -8.12
CA SER A 226 26.16 28.83 -8.90
C SER A 226 25.27 30.07 -8.79
N GLU A 227 24.06 29.93 -8.26
CA GLU A 227 23.04 30.99 -8.22
C GLU A 227 22.70 31.41 -6.77
N VAL A 228 23.52 31.01 -5.80
CA VAL A 228 23.26 31.24 -4.36
C VAL A 228 23.01 32.71 -4.03
N ASP A 229 23.70 33.63 -4.71
CA ASP A 229 23.54 35.06 -4.49
C ASP A 229 22.16 35.59 -4.91
N ASN A 230 21.52 34.92 -5.87
CA ASN A 230 20.22 35.31 -6.42
C ASN A 230 19.04 34.93 -5.52
N TYR A 231 19.20 33.98 -4.58
CA TYR A 231 18.11 33.51 -3.74
C TYR A 231 17.84 34.45 -2.55
N GLU A 232 16.72 35.17 -2.56
CA GLU A 232 16.42 36.15 -1.51
C GLU A 232 15.96 35.50 -0.19
N TYR A 233 14.98 34.59 -0.24
CA TYR A 233 14.35 34.00 0.95
C TYR A 233 14.46 32.48 1.03
N ALA A 234 14.30 31.80 -0.10
CA ALA A 234 14.31 30.34 -0.15
C ALA A 234 14.62 29.83 -1.56
N ALA A 235 15.23 28.66 -1.62
CA ALA A 235 15.34 27.83 -2.81
C ALA A 235 15.10 26.36 -2.44
N VAL A 236 14.59 25.56 -3.37
CA VAL A 236 14.31 24.14 -3.13
C VAL A 236 15.33 23.29 -3.85
N SER A 237 16.10 22.54 -3.08
CA SER A 237 16.99 21.48 -3.58
C SER A 237 16.23 20.17 -3.75
N HIS A 238 16.69 19.36 -4.71
CA HIS A 238 16.16 18.03 -5.00
C HIS A 238 17.33 17.06 -5.00
N HIS A 239 17.26 16.07 -4.13
CA HIS A 239 18.28 15.07 -3.86
C HIS A 239 17.72 13.71 -4.25
N ARG A 240 18.46 12.95 -5.04
CA ARG A 240 17.95 11.69 -5.60
C ARG A 240 19.07 10.71 -5.89
N GLU A 241 18.70 9.44 -5.83
CA GLU A 241 19.35 8.42 -6.64
C GLU A 241 18.75 8.48 -8.05
N LYS A 242 19.62 8.53 -9.07
CA LYS A 242 19.16 8.61 -10.45
C LYS A 242 18.66 7.24 -10.88
N SER A 243 17.34 7.08 -10.93
CA SER A 243 16.69 5.94 -11.58
C SER A 243 16.79 6.05 -13.10
N VAL A 244 16.89 4.92 -13.79
CA VAL A 244 16.96 4.86 -15.26
C VAL A 244 15.72 5.53 -15.85
N ASP A 245 15.89 6.34 -16.89
CA ASP A 245 14.82 7.06 -17.61
C ASP A 245 13.94 8.04 -16.79
N GLU A 246 14.27 8.31 -15.51
CA GLU A 246 13.44 9.17 -14.65
C GLU A 246 14.05 10.52 -14.26
N PHE A 247 13.25 11.58 -14.14
CA PHE A 247 13.72 12.87 -13.59
C PHE A 247 13.65 12.94 -12.06
N TYR A 248 12.71 12.20 -11.48
CA TYR A 248 12.63 11.97 -10.05
C TYR A 248 13.56 10.81 -9.65
N GLY A 249 13.72 10.62 -8.34
CA GLY A 249 14.12 9.31 -7.84
C GLY A 249 12.91 8.39 -7.80
N VAL A 250 13.16 7.10 -7.95
CA VAL A 250 12.16 6.05 -7.80
C VAL A 250 12.69 5.00 -6.84
N ASN A 251 11.84 4.54 -5.93
CA ASN A 251 12.14 3.34 -5.15
C ASN A 251 11.98 2.12 -6.08
N GLU A 252 13.08 1.73 -6.73
CA GLU A 252 13.12 0.62 -7.68
C GLU A 252 12.78 -0.72 -7.02
N THR A 253 13.17 -0.91 -5.75
CA THR A 253 12.77 -2.05 -4.92
C THR A 253 11.26 -2.17 -4.80
N HIS A 254 10.58 -1.08 -4.46
CA HIS A 254 9.13 -1.02 -4.40
C HIS A 254 8.51 -1.26 -5.77
N GLN A 255 9.03 -0.64 -6.84
CA GLN A 255 8.51 -0.80 -8.20
C GLN A 255 8.60 -2.25 -8.67
N GLY A 256 9.74 -2.92 -8.47
CA GLY A 256 9.95 -4.31 -8.84
C GLY A 256 9.13 -5.30 -8.00
N ALA A 257 8.95 -5.01 -6.70
CA ALA A 257 8.18 -5.86 -5.80
C ALA A 257 6.68 -5.53 -5.77
N ARG A 258 6.22 -4.49 -6.48
CA ARG A 258 4.85 -3.97 -6.40
C ARG A 258 3.75 -5.03 -6.54
N PRO A 259 3.81 -5.99 -7.49
CA PRO A 259 2.79 -7.03 -7.59
C PRO A 259 2.71 -7.93 -6.34
N TYR A 260 3.86 -8.25 -5.74
CA TYR A 260 3.93 -9.00 -4.49
C TYR A 260 3.33 -8.21 -3.33
N ILE A 261 3.69 -6.92 -3.21
CA ILE A 261 3.15 -6.02 -2.18
C ILE A 261 1.62 -5.96 -2.26
N GLN A 262 1.09 -5.68 -3.46
CA GLN A 262 -0.35 -5.57 -3.67
C GLN A 262 -1.08 -6.91 -3.42
N GLY A 263 -0.49 -8.03 -3.81
CA GLY A 263 -1.03 -9.36 -3.53
C GLY A 263 -1.10 -9.65 -2.03
N SER A 264 0.02 -9.46 -1.32
CA SER A 264 0.11 -9.68 0.14
C SER A 264 -0.83 -8.77 0.93
N ASN A 265 -0.97 -7.50 0.54
CA ASN A 265 -1.91 -6.56 1.17
C ASN A 265 -3.38 -7.04 1.11
N LYS A 266 -3.73 -7.84 0.08
CA LYS A 266 -5.09 -8.36 -0.10
C LYS A 266 -5.32 -9.73 0.57
N THR A 267 -4.27 -10.46 0.93
CA THR A 267 -4.35 -11.82 1.50
C THR A 267 -5.32 -11.89 2.68
N ALA A 268 -5.15 -11.02 3.69
CA ALA A 268 -6.02 -11.00 4.87
C ALA A 268 -7.48 -10.68 4.50
N THR A 269 -7.70 -9.76 3.58
CA THR A 269 -9.04 -9.42 3.07
C THR A 269 -9.69 -10.60 2.36
N TYR A 270 -8.94 -11.35 1.55
CA TYR A 270 -9.44 -12.55 0.88
C TYR A 270 -9.79 -13.66 1.85
N ILE A 271 -8.94 -13.92 2.85
CA ILE A 271 -9.23 -14.89 3.91
C ILE A 271 -10.49 -14.47 4.69
N ASN A 272 -10.56 -13.22 5.15
CA ASN A 272 -11.71 -12.72 5.92
C ASN A 272 -13.01 -12.72 5.10
N SER A 273 -12.94 -12.31 3.83
CA SER A 273 -14.08 -12.36 2.90
C SER A 273 -14.55 -13.80 2.68
N PHE A 274 -13.61 -14.72 2.44
CA PHE A 274 -13.92 -16.14 2.29
C PHE A 274 -14.56 -16.70 3.57
N LEU A 275 -13.97 -16.48 4.75
CA LEU A 275 -14.53 -16.95 6.01
C LEU A 275 -15.94 -16.41 6.26
N ARG A 276 -16.19 -15.13 5.93
CA ARG A 276 -17.52 -14.52 6.07
C ARG A 276 -18.56 -15.12 5.13
N ASN A 277 -18.18 -15.45 3.90
CA ASN A 277 -19.13 -15.85 2.84
C ASN A 277 -19.24 -17.37 2.68
N SER A 278 -18.15 -18.12 2.88
CA SER A 278 -18.08 -19.58 2.75
C SER A 278 -18.92 -20.29 3.83
N LEU A 279 -19.06 -19.69 5.01
CA LEU A 279 -19.96 -20.19 6.06
C LEU A 279 -21.44 -20.17 5.64
N ALA A 280 -21.82 -19.43 4.59
CA ALA A 280 -23.21 -19.26 4.17
C ALA A 280 -23.73 -20.33 3.18
N ALA A 281 -22.86 -21.04 2.45
CA ALA A 281 -23.27 -21.93 1.35
C ALA A 281 -22.62 -23.33 1.41
N LYS A 282 -22.64 -23.96 2.59
CA LYS A 282 -22.09 -25.33 2.77
C LYS A 282 -23.04 -26.42 2.25
N ILE A 283 -24.34 -26.12 2.12
CA ILE A 283 -25.39 -27.11 1.90
C ILE A 283 -26.23 -26.73 0.68
N HIS A 284 -26.31 -27.63 -0.29
CA HIS A 284 -27.20 -27.57 -1.43
C HIS A 284 -28.39 -28.51 -1.20
N ILE A 285 -29.60 -27.96 -1.06
CA ILE A 285 -30.83 -28.74 -0.82
C ILE A 285 -31.59 -28.87 -2.14
N ILE A 286 -31.73 -30.10 -2.63
CA ILE A 286 -32.54 -30.43 -3.80
C ILE A 286 -33.89 -30.97 -3.32
N ILE A 287 -34.95 -30.23 -3.64
CA ILE A 287 -36.33 -30.60 -3.31
C ILE A 287 -36.95 -31.35 -4.50
N PRO A 288 -37.44 -32.60 -4.32
CA PRO A 288 -38.05 -33.34 -5.42
C PRO A 288 -39.38 -32.68 -5.83
N ASN A 289 -39.58 -32.50 -7.14
CA ASN A 289 -40.78 -31.88 -7.68
C ASN A 289 -42.07 -32.64 -7.31
N ALA A 290 -41.98 -33.97 -7.17
CA ALA A 290 -43.10 -34.79 -6.71
C ALA A 290 -43.57 -34.41 -5.29
N TRP A 291 -42.64 -34.08 -4.39
CA TRP A 291 -42.98 -33.59 -3.05
C TRP A 291 -43.62 -32.21 -3.11
N VAL A 292 -43.07 -31.29 -3.92
CA VAL A 292 -43.65 -29.95 -4.13
C VAL A 292 -45.08 -30.05 -4.65
N SER A 293 -45.31 -30.90 -5.64
CA SER A 293 -46.63 -31.15 -6.24
C SER A 293 -47.60 -31.80 -5.24
N SER A 294 -47.12 -32.74 -4.42
CA SER A 294 -47.91 -33.34 -3.35
C SER A 294 -48.37 -32.31 -2.32
N LYS A 295 -47.47 -31.41 -1.88
CA LYS A 295 -47.79 -30.33 -0.96
C LYS A 295 -48.73 -29.29 -1.56
N ARG A 296 -48.56 -28.96 -2.85
CA ARG A 296 -49.52 -28.13 -3.59
C ARG A 296 -50.93 -28.72 -3.51
N ASN A 297 -51.08 -30.01 -3.83
CA ASN A 297 -52.37 -30.70 -3.76
C ASN A 297 -52.95 -30.77 -2.34
N GLN A 298 -52.09 -30.97 -1.33
CA GLN A 298 -52.52 -30.97 0.08
C GLN A 298 -53.06 -29.60 0.50
N LEU A 299 -52.38 -28.51 0.11
CA LEU A 299 -52.83 -27.15 0.42
C LEU A 299 -54.16 -26.83 -0.26
N ILE A 300 -54.34 -27.20 -1.54
CA ILE A 300 -55.62 -27.02 -2.25
C ILE A 300 -56.77 -27.72 -1.51
N LYS A 301 -56.57 -28.97 -1.10
CA LYS A 301 -57.58 -29.72 -0.34
C LYS A 301 -57.94 -29.05 0.99
N LEU A 302 -56.94 -28.54 1.72
CA LEU A 302 -57.15 -27.83 2.98
C LEU A 302 -57.90 -26.50 2.77
N THR A 303 -57.62 -25.80 1.68
CA THR A 303 -58.38 -24.61 1.27
C THR A 303 -59.85 -24.95 1.00
N ASP A 304 -60.11 -26.04 0.27
CA ASP A 304 -61.48 -26.48 -0.01
C ASP A 304 -62.22 -26.94 1.26
N GLU A 305 -61.53 -27.61 2.18
CA GLU A 305 -62.07 -27.92 3.50
C GLU A 305 -62.42 -26.64 4.28
N ASN A 306 -61.57 -25.62 4.22
CA ASN A 306 -61.82 -24.33 4.86
C ASN A 306 -63.03 -23.59 4.26
N LYS A 307 -63.33 -23.75 2.96
CA LYS A 307 -64.59 -23.24 2.38
C LYS A 307 -65.81 -23.88 3.07
N ILE A 308 -65.76 -25.18 3.31
CA ILE A 308 -66.82 -25.94 3.98
C ILE A 308 -66.92 -25.56 5.46
N ARG A 309 -65.79 -25.40 6.16
CA ARG A 309 -65.78 -24.97 7.56
C ARG A 309 -66.32 -23.55 7.73
N LYS A 310 -65.98 -22.65 6.81
CA LYS A 310 -66.52 -21.28 6.77
C LYS A 310 -68.03 -21.26 6.60
N SER A 311 -68.58 -22.08 5.69
CA SER A 311 -70.05 -22.16 5.51
C SER A 311 -70.75 -22.74 6.75
N LYS A 312 -70.05 -23.57 7.53
CA LYS A 312 -70.52 -24.12 8.82
C LYS A 312 -70.21 -23.25 10.04
N HIS A 313 -69.67 -22.04 9.86
CA HIS A 313 -69.26 -21.13 10.95
C HIS A 313 -68.25 -21.76 11.93
N GLN A 314 -67.38 -22.62 11.42
CA GLN A 314 -66.33 -23.29 12.17
C GLN A 314 -64.98 -22.58 11.99
N GLU A 315 -64.07 -22.77 12.95
CA GLU A 315 -62.71 -22.24 12.87
C GLU A 315 -61.94 -22.84 11.69
N LEU A 316 -61.24 -21.96 10.96
CA LEU A 316 -60.46 -22.34 9.78
C LEU A 316 -59.21 -23.11 10.20
N VAL A 317 -58.88 -24.14 9.41
CA VAL A 317 -57.66 -24.91 9.57
C VAL A 317 -56.45 -24.06 9.20
N ARG A 318 -55.48 -24.03 10.10
CA ARG A 318 -54.12 -23.57 9.86
C ARG A 318 -53.23 -24.78 9.59
N TYR A 319 -52.24 -24.64 8.71
CA TYR A 319 -51.30 -25.72 8.41
C TYR A 319 -49.88 -25.26 8.69
N ASN A 320 -49.20 -25.93 9.62
CA ASN A 320 -47.81 -25.62 9.98
C ASN A 320 -47.59 -24.15 10.42
N GLY A 321 -48.61 -23.55 11.05
CA GLY A 321 -48.61 -22.15 11.46
C GLY A 321 -49.04 -21.15 10.38
N ILE A 322 -49.32 -21.59 9.15
CA ILE A 322 -49.76 -20.74 8.04
C ILE A 322 -51.29 -20.66 7.99
N GLU A 323 -51.82 -19.47 7.77
CA GLU A 323 -53.24 -19.26 7.48
C GLU A 323 -53.54 -19.64 6.02
N ILE A 324 -54.23 -20.77 5.83
CA ILE A 324 -54.53 -21.28 4.48
C ILE A 324 -55.69 -20.52 3.81
N GLY A 325 -56.62 -19.99 4.61
CA GLY A 325 -57.80 -19.29 4.11
C GLY A 325 -58.73 -20.20 3.29
N THR A 326 -59.59 -19.58 2.47
CA THR A 326 -60.62 -20.27 1.66
C THR A 326 -60.37 -20.19 0.15
N GLU A 327 -59.26 -19.58 -0.29
CA GLU A 327 -58.86 -19.51 -1.69
C GLU A 327 -57.38 -19.87 -1.84
N TYR A 328 -57.06 -20.75 -2.78
CA TYR A 328 -55.70 -21.23 -2.96
C TYR A 328 -54.88 -20.21 -3.75
N ARG A 329 -53.64 -19.96 -3.31
CA ARG A 329 -52.68 -19.09 -4.00
C ARG A 329 -51.32 -19.77 -3.98
N GLU A 330 -50.58 -19.66 -5.09
CA GLU A 330 -49.23 -20.25 -5.20
C GLU A 330 -48.28 -19.69 -4.13
N SER A 331 -48.50 -18.46 -3.66
CA SER A 331 -47.77 -17.86 -2.54
C SER A 331 -47.82 -18.69 -1.25
N LEU A 332 -48.91 -19.42 -0.99
CA LEU A 332 -49.03 -20.31 0.17
C LEU A 332 -48.04 -21.49 0.09
N LEU A 333 -47.80 -22.01 -1.12
CA LEU A 333 -46.83 -23.07 -1.33
C LEU A 333 -45.40 -22.55 -1.12
N VAL A 334 -45.10 -21.37 -1.66
CA VAL A 334 -43.79 -20.71 -1.48
C VAL A 334 -43.52 -20.41 0.00
N GLU A 335 -44.52 -19.92 0.73
CA GLU A 335 -44.42 -19.68 2.18
C GLU A 335 -44.18 -20.98 2.96
N TYR A 336 -44.93 -22.04 2.64
CA TYR A 336 -44.73 -23.36 3.25
C TYR A 336 -43.33 -23.91 2.99
N MET A 337 -42.86 -23.85 1.73
CA MET A 337 -41.52 -24.28 1.36
C MET A 337 -40.45 -23.48 2.11
N ARG A 338 -40.63 -22.15 2.23
CA ARG A 338 -39.70 -21.29 2.98
C ARG A 338 -39.63 -21.66 4.46
N LEU A 339 -40.76 -21.98 5.08
CA LEU A 339 -40.81 -22.40 6.49
C LEU A 339 -40.15 -23.77 6.71
N GLU A 340 -40.39 -24.74 5.83
CA GLU A 340 -39.71 -26.04 5.89
C GLU A 340 -38.21 -25.91 5.65
N LEU A 341 -37.78 -25.12 4.67
CA LEU A 341 -36.37 -24.81 4.45
C LEU A 341 -35.73 -24.09 5.63
N ARG A 342 -36.46 -23.21 6.34
CA ARG A 342 -35.97 -22.57 7.56
C ARG A 342 -35.74 -23.59 8.66
N LYS A 343 -36.67 -24.52 8.90
CA LYS A 343 -36.49 -25.59 9.90
C LYS A 343 -35.28 -26.47 9.58
N ILE A 344 -35.11 -26.84 8.30
CA ILE A 344 -33.95 -27.61 7.85
C ILE A 344 -32.68 -26.79 8.03
N GLY A 345 -32.70 -25.50 7.67
CA GLY A 345 -31.60 -24.56 7.89
C GLY A 345 -31.21 -24.46 9.36
N ASP A 346 -32.17 -24.23 10.26
CA ASP A 346 -31.95 -24.13 11.70
C ASP A 346 -31.44 -25.44 12.31
N TYR A 347 -31.84 -26.60 11.74
CA TYR A 347 -31.36 -27.91 12.18
C TYR A 347 -29.94 -28.24 11.70
N LEU A 348 -29.58 -27.81 10.48
CA LEU A 348 -28.30 -28.15 9.84
C LEU A 348 -27.21 -27.09 10.03
N SER A 349 -27.55 -25.91 10.56
CA SER A 349 -26.63 -24.77 10.72
C SER A 349 -26.49 -24.37 12.19
N GLY A 350 -25.37 -23.73 12.54
CA GLY A 350 -25.09 -23.28 13.91
C GLY A 350 -24.08 -24.14 14.65
N ALA A 351 -23.40 -23.55 15.64
CA ALA A 351 -22.33 -24.20 16.39
C ALA A 351 -22.82 -25.44 17.16
N ASP A 352 -24.03 -25.38 17.72
CA ASP A 352 -24.63 -26.42 18.57
C ASP A 352 -25.31 -27.56 17.79
N ASN A 353 -25.34 -27.48 16.46
CA ASN A 353 -26.08 -28.40 15.59
C ASN A 353 -25.18 -29.38 14.83
N GLN A 354 -23.88 -29.39 15.15
CA GLN A 354 -22.90 -30.27 14.51
C GLN A 354 -23.10 -31.74 14.93
N GLY A 355 -23.04 -32.67 13.98
CA GLY A 355 -23.12 -34.12 14.24
C GLY A 355 -24.54 -34.68 14.40
N LYS A 356 -25.58 -33.88 14.13
CA LYS A 356 -26.98 -34.33 14.17
C LYS A 356 -27.33 -35.23 12.98
N ALA A 357 -28.19 -36.22 13.21
CA ALA A 357 -28.65 -37.14 12.17
C ALA A 357 -29.90 -36.60 11.47
N TYR A 358 -29.82 -36.40 10.15
CA TYR A 358 -30.98 -36.04 9.33
C TYR A 358 -31.60 -37.30 8.72
N SER A 359 -32.92 -37.43 8.84
CA SER A 359 -33.67 -38.54 8.23
C SER A 359 -34.71 -37.97 7.26
N SER A 360 -34.83 -38.62 6.09
CA SER A 360 -35.86 -38.32 5.10
C SER A 360 -36.44 -39.61 4.54
N VAL A 361 -37.66 -39.53 4.00
CA VAL A 361 -38.35 -40.66 3.37
C VAL A 361 -38.33 -40.45 1.87
N SER A 362 -37.82 -41.43 1.12
CA SER A 362 -37.89 -41.47 -0.35
C SER A 362 -39.04 -42.36 -0.82
N PHE A 363 -39.52 -42.12 -2.04
CA PHE A 363 -40.52 -42.97 -2.70
C PHE A 363 -40.26 -43.03 -4.20
N MET A 364 -40.73 -44.09 -4.86
CA MET A 364 -40.66 -44.23 -6.32
C MET A 364 -41.86 -43.55 -6.97
N ASP A 365 -41.65 -42.81 -8.05
CA ASP A 365 -42.75 -42.33 -8.89
C ASP A 365 -43.29 -43.42 -9.84
N SER A 366 -44.38 -43.12 -10.54
CA SER A 366 -45.01 -44.03 -11.50
C SER A 366 -44.15 -44.37 -12.71
N SER A 367 -43.05 -43.65 -12.93
CA SER A 367 -42.07 -43.89 -14.00
C SER A 367 -40.85 -44.66 -13.49
N GLY A 368 -40.83 -45.05 -12.21
CA GLY A 368 -39.74 -45.79 -11.58
C GLY A 368 -38.56 -44.94 -11.13
N HIS A 369 -38.66 -43.60 -11.12
CA HIS A 369 -37.60 -42.74 -10.59
C HIS A 369 -37.78 -42.51 -9.09
N GLU A 370 -36.66 -42.56 -8.37
CA GLU A 370 -36.64 -42.26 -6.95
C GLU A 370 -36.79 -40.75 -6.70
N GLN A 371 -37.86 -40.39 -5.98
CA GLN A 371 -38.15 -39.05 -5.51
C GLN A 371 -37.65 -38.93 -4.08
N GLN A 372 -36.50 -38.28 -3.92
CA GLN A 372 -35.84 -38.09 -2.63
C GLN A 372 -35.36 -36.66 -2.43
N TRP A 373 -35.37 -36.22 -1.18
CA TRP A 373 -34.66 -35.02 -0.78
C TRP A 373 -33.16 -35.31 -0.82
N LYS A 374 -32.39 -34.47 -1.52
CA LYS A 374 -30.93 -34.57 -1.50
C LYS A 374 -30.35 -33.37 -0.80
N ILE A 375 -29.44 -33.64 0.12
CA ILE A 375 -28.67 -32.63 0.84
C ILE A 375 -27.23 -32.88 0.46
N GLU A 376 -26.73 -32.08 -0.47
CA GLU A 376 -25.37 -32.19 -0.99
C GLU A 376 -24.48 -31.19 -0.28
N THR A 377 -23.30 -31.63 0.15
CA THR A 377 -22.28 -30.73 0.66
C THR A 377 -21.47 -30.20 -0.52
N ILE A 378 -21.35 -28.87 -0.61
CA ILE A 378 -20.46 -28.26 -1.58
C ILE A 378 -19.05 -28.31 -1.00
N ASP A 379 -18.15 -29.07 -1.65
CA ASP A 379 -16.74 -29.10 -1.27
C ASP A 379 -16.04 -27.81 -1.75
N LEU A 380 -15.90 -26.87 -0.83
CA LEU A 380 -15.29 -25.57 -1.10
C LEU A 380 -13.75 -25.61 -1.08
N LYS A 381 -13.12 -26.74 -0.76
CA LYS A 381 -11.65 -26.88 -0.64
C LYS A 381 -11.00 -25.73 0.14
N TYR A 382 -11.64 -25.36 1.26
CA TYR A 382 -11.28 -24.16 2.02
C TYR A 382 -9.86 -24.23 2.56
N LYS A 383 -9.43 -25.44 2.97
CA LYS A 383 -8.09 -25.67 3.51
C LYS A 383 -7.05 -25.39 2.43
N GLU A 384 -7.23 -25.95 1.25
CA GLU A 384 -6.35 -25.78 0.10
C GLU A 384 -6.29 -24.32 -0.35
N TYR A 385 -7.43 -23.62 -0.38
CA TYR A 385 -7.47 -22.19 -0.71
C TYR A 385 -6.72 -21.33 0.31
N ILE A 386 -6.97 -21.52 1.61
CA ILE A 386 -6.29 -20.78 2.67
C ILE A 386 -4.79 -21.12 2.70
N GLU A 387 -4.42 -22.39 2.56
CA GLU A 387 -3.01 -22.83 2.48
C GLU A 387 -2.29 -22.23 1.27
N ALA A 388 -2.96 -22.14 0.12
CA ALA A 388 -2.40 -21.48 -1.07
C ALA A 388 -2.14 -19.99 -0.83
N LEU A 389 -3.07 -19.28 -0.18
CA LEU A 389 -2.90 -17.87 0.18
C LEU A 389 -1.76 -17.66 1.19
N ILE A 390 -1.67 -18.51 2.22
CA ILE A 390 -0.57 -18.46 3.19
C ILE A 390 0.78 -18.76 2.51
N SER A 391 0.84 -19.74 1.61
CA SER A 391 2.04 -20.06 0.85
C SER A 391 2.51 -18.89 -0.02
N TYR A 392 1.58 -18.22 -0.70
CA TYR A 392 1.86 -17.01 -1.46
C TYR A 392 2.41 -15.89 -0.57
N ASP A 393 1.82 -15.69 0.62
CA ASP A 393 2.27 -14.66 1.56
C ASP A 393 3.68 -14.93 2.09
N LYS A 394 4.00 -16.18 2.45
CA LYS A 394 5.36 -16.59 2.85
C LYS A 394 6.40 -16.34 1.75
N ARG A 395 6.06 -16.67 0.49
CA ARG A 395 6.93 -16.37 -0.65
C ARG A 395 7.12 -14.87 -0.83
N THR A 396 6.05 -14.10 -0.63
CA THR A 396 6.09 -12.64 -0.70
C THR A 396 7.01 -12.06 0.37
N GLU A 397 6.94 -12.51 1.63
CA GLU A 397 7.85 -12.05 2.67
C GLU A 397 9.33 -12.27 2.33
N ALA A 398 9.66 -13.45 1.79
CA ALA A 398 11.02 -13.74 1.35
C ALA A 398 11.46 -12.82 0.19
N ALA A 399 10.57 -12.57 -0.76
CA ALA A 399 10.83 -11.64 -1.86
C ALA A 399 11.03 -10.20 -1.36
N LEU A 400 10.20 -9.73 -0.43
CA LEU A 400 10.30 -8.38 0.15
C LEU A 400 11.58 -8.19 0.97
N LEU A 401 11.98 -9.18 1.76
CA LEU A 401 13.27 -9.16 2.47
C LEU A 401 14.45 -9.08 1.50
N SER A 402 14.41 -9.91 0.45
CA SER A 402 15.44 -9.90 -0.58
C SER A 402 15.48 -8.57 -1.32
N SER A 403 14.34 -7.95 -1.58
CA SER A 403 14.25 -6.73 -2.37
C SER A 403 14.77 -5.49 -1.61
N VAL A 404 14.61 -5.45 -0.28
CA VAL A 404 15.20 -4.39 0.56
C VAL A 404 16.68 -4.67 0.92
N GLY A 405 17.25 -5.80 0.50
CA GLY A 405 18.65 -6.13 0.79
C GLY A 405 18.96 -6.43 2.26
N LEU A 406 17.94 -6.71 3.08
CA LEU A 406 18.12 -7.06 4.49
C LEU A 406 18.04 -8.58 4.70
N ASP A 407 19.08 -9.17 5.30
CA ASP A 407 19.03 -10.58 5.69
C ASP A 407 18.03 -10.81 6.83
N ALA A 408 17.32 -11.94 6.79
CA ALA A 408 16.37 -12.33 7.85
C ALA A 408 16.98 -12.27 9.28
N SER A 409 18.31 -12.45 9.41
CA SER A 409 19.04 -12.45 10.68
C SER A 409 18.99 -11.10 11.37
N ILE A 410 18.93 -10.06 10.55
CA ILE A 410 18.86 -8.68 10.98
C ILE A 410 17.47 -8.11 10.73
N THR A 411 16.39 -8.89 10.55
CA THR A 411 15.02 -8.32 10.36
C THR A 411 13.94 -8.85 11.29
N ALA A 412 14.24 -9.79 12.20
CA ALA A 412 13.25 -10.41 13.08
C ALA A 412 12.07 -11.05 12.32
N VAL A 413 12.28 -11.39 11.04
CA VAL A 413 11.37 -12.20 10.25
C VAL A 413 11.89 -13.63 10.27
N ASP A 414 11.09 -14.54 10.82
CA ASP A 414 11.45 -15.96 10.85
C ASP A 414 11.34 -16.57 9.46
N LYS A 415 12.36 -17.33 9.06
CA LYS A 415 12.28 -18.23 7.91
C LYS A 415 11.83 -19.58 8.42
N ASP A 416 10.77 -20.15 7.85
CA ASP A 416 10.38 -21.54 8.10
C ASP A 416 11.59 -22.47 7.92
N GLY A 417 11.93 -23.21 8.98
CA GLY A 417 13.05 -24.15 9.00
C GLY A 417 14.41 -23.60 9.46
N VAL A 418 14.53 -22.31 9.80
CA VAL A 418 15.77 -21.74 10.37
C VAL A 418 15.61 -21.60 11.89
N ILE A 419 16.01 -22.65 12.63
CA ILE A 419 15.74 -22.78 14.08
C ILE A 419 16.73 -22.00 14.95
N SER A 420 17.86 -21.55 14.43
CA SER A 420 18.71 -20.57 15.11
C SER A 420 19.65 -19.94 14.10
N LYS A 421 19.78 -18.62 14.13
CA LYS A 421 20.88 -17.95 13.45
C LYS A 421 21.98 -17.73 14.48
N SER A 422 23.21 -18.15 14.16
CA SER A 422 24.34 -17.91 15.04
C SER A 422 24.48 -16.41 15.28
N GLY A 423 24.88 -16.02 16.50
CA GLY A 423 25.22 -14.62 16.80
C GLY A 423 26.28 -14.07 15.84
N SER A 424 27.18 -14.94 15.36
CA SER A 424 28.21 -14.61 14.37
C SER A 424 27.62 -14.25 13.00
N ASP A 425 26.66 -15.02 12.50
CA ASP A 425 26.03 -14.75 11.18
C ASP A 425 25.27 -13.42 11.20
N THR A 426 24.55 -13.19 12.31
CA THR A 426 23.83 -11.93 12.53
C THR A 426 24.80 -10.74 12.55
N TYR A 427 25.94 -10.90 13.20
CA TYR A 427 27.00 -9.90 13.27
C TYR A 427 27.59 -9.58 11.89
N TYR A 428 28.01 -10.59 11.11
CA TYR A 428 28.60 -10.36 9.78
C TYR A 428 27.62 -9.76 8.79
N ASN A 429 26.36 -10.23 8.77
CA ASN A 429 25.33 -9.65 7.91
C ASN A 429 25.06 -8.18 8.25
N TYR A 430 25.10 -7.83 9.54
CA TYR A 430 24.99 -6.44 9.97
C TYR A 430 26.18 -5.58 9.52
N LEU A 431 27.41 -6.11 9.59
CA LEU A 431 28.61 -5.42 9.11
C LEU A 431 28.55 -5.15 7.60
N ILE A 432 28.22 -6.18 6.81
CA ILE A 432 28.10 -6.07 5.35
C ILE A 432 27.07 -4.98 5.00
N TYR A 433 25.92 -4.98 5.69
CA TYR A 433 24.89 -3.99 5.48
C TYR A 433 25.33 -2.57 5.85
N ILE A 434 25.97 -2.35 7.02
CA ILE A 434 26.49 -1.00 7.35
C ILE A 434 27.50 -0.51 6.31
N MET A 435 28.36 -1.40 5.81
CA MET A 435 29.37 -1.05 4.82
C MET A 435 28.74 -0.68 3.46
N SER A 436 27.60 -1.27 3.10
CA SER A 436 26.90 -0.94 1.85
C SER A 436 26.20 0.42 1.90
N LEU A 437 25.81 0.90 3.09
CA LEU A 437 25.05 2.14 3.31
C LEU A 437 25.79 3.47 2.98
N THR A 438 26.94 3.41 2.30
CA THR A 438 27.77 4.59 2.02
C THR A 438 27.12 5.53 0.98
N PRO A 439 26.61 5.04 -0.16
CA PRO A 439 25.91 5.88 -1.15
C PRO A 439 24.67 6.58 -0.58
N GLU A 440 23.87 5.87 0.20
CA GLU A 440 22.64 6.38 0.83
C GLU A 440 22.95 7.48 1.85
N ASP A 441 24.05 7.32 2.60
CA ASP A 441 24.58 8.36 3.50
C ASP A 441 24.98 9.61 2.70
N GLU A 442 25.70 9.45 1.59
CA GLU A 442 26.14 10.57 0.76
C GLU A 442 24.96 11.38 0.18
N ILE A 443 23.93 10.69 -0.33
CA ILE A 443 22.71 11.34 -0.85
C ILE A 443 21.94 12.02 0.30
N CYS A 444 21.67 11.30 1.39
CA CYS A 444 20.87 11.81 2.50
C CYS A 444 21.59 12.95 3.27
N ALA A 445 22.92 12.98 3.26
CA ALA A 445 23.72 14.03 3.88
C ALA A 445 24.06 15.20 2.95
N GLU A 446 23.71 15.12 1.66
CA GLU A 446 24.00 16.17 0.68
C GLU A 446 23.44 17.56 1.09
N PRO A 447 22.21 17.72 1.62
CA PRO A 447 21.73 19.03 2.08
C PRO A 447 22.63 19.66 3.14
N PHE A 448 23.16 18.85 4.06
CA PHE A 448 24.08 19.31 5.09
C PHE A 448 25.44 19.70 4.50
N ASN A 449 25.94 18.94 3.53
CA ASN A 449 27.19 19.28 2.85
C ASN A 449 27.07 20.56 2.01
N ILE A 450 25.90 20.84 1.41
CA ILE A 450 25.61 22.13 0.77
C ILE A 450 25.69 23.25 1.81
N ALA A 451 25.05 23.08 2.98
CA ALA A 451 25.11 24.06 4.05
C ALA A 451 26.53 24.27 4.60
N LEU A 452 27.29 23.19 4.81
CA LEU A 452 28.68 23.25 5.26
C LEU A 452 29.53 24.07 4.27
N ARG A 453 29.38 23.81 2.98
CA ARG A 453 30.13 24.52 1.93
C ARG A 453 29.82 26.02 1.88
N LEU A 454 28.58 26.42 2.16
CA LEU A 454 28.14 27.81 2.06
C LEU A 454 28.33 28.60 3.34
N ASN A 455 27.98 28.03 4.49
CA ASN A 455 28.09 28.69 5.79
C ASN A 455 29.51 28.61 6.37
N PHE A 456 30.23 27.53 6.10
CA PHE A 456 31.56 27.27 6.66
C PHE A 456 32.57 26.90 5.57
N PRO A 457 32.81 27.77 4.58
CA PRO A 457 33.70 27.48 3.46
C PRO A 457 35.12 27.15 3.91
N HIS A 458 35.55 27.64 5.07
CA HIS A 458 36.85 27.33 5.65
C HIS A 458 36.94 25.86 6.14
N LEU A 459 35.90 25.32 6.78
CA LEU A 459 35.82 23.90 7.17
C LEU A 459 35.76 23.00 5.93
N TRP A 460 34.94 23.38 4.94
CA TRP A 460 34.85 22.64 3.68
C TRP A 460 36.21 22.49 2.98
N LYS A 461 36.98 23.58 2.92
CA LYS A 461 38.33 23.61 2.33
C LYS A 461 39.36 22.76 3.08
N GLN A 462 39.18 22.58 4.40
CA GLN A 462 40.01 21.69 5.22
C GLN A 462 39.70 20.20 4.99
N GLY A 463 38.67 19.89 4.20
CA GLY A 463 38.28 18.52 3.84
C GLY A 463 37.20 17.94 4.75
N TYR A 464 36.54 18.74 5.58
CA TYR A 464 35.40 18.28 6.37
C TYR A 464 34.17 18.04 5.50
N ARG A 465 33.44 16.98 5.80
CA ARG A 465 32.15 16.60 5.21
C ARG A 465 31.19 16.21 6.32
N ILE A 466 29.91 16.19 6.01
CA ILE A 466 28.86 15.73 6.92
C ILE A 466 28.35 14.38 6.46
N GLY A 467 28.10 13.47 7.41
CA GLY A 467 27.47 12.18 7.17
C GLY A 467 26.79 11.66 8.44
N PHE A 468 26.42 10.39 8.43
CA PHE A 468 25.82 9.73 9.59
C PHE A 468 26.85 8.90 10.35
N TYR A 469 26.99 9.16 11.65
CA TYR A 469 27.85 8.37 12.52
C TYR A 469 27.19 7.04 12.87
N ARG A 470 27.87 5.95 12.54
CA ARG A 470 27.40 4.58 12.75
C ARG A 470 28.49 3.82 13.48
N GLU A 471 28.18 3.37 14.69
CA GLU A 471 29.10 2.55 15.45
C GLU A 471 29.12 1.14 14.87
N VAL A 472 30.32 0.66 14.55
CA VAL A 472 30.53 -0.72 14.13
C VAL A 472 30.73 -1.55 15.40
N PRO A 473 29.80 -2.44 15.76
CA PRO A 473 29.94 -3.25 16.97
C PRO A 473 31.21 -4.09 16.86
N GLN A 474 31.97 -4.19 17.95
CA GLN A 474 33.11 -5.10 18.04
C GLN A 474 32.63 -6.52 18.40
N ARG A 475 33.38 -7.56 17.98
CA ARG A 475 33.09 -8.91 18.45
C ARG A 475 33.34 -8.98 19.94
N GLN A 476 32.48 -9.66 20.69
CA GLN A 476 32.69 -9.86 22.13
C GLN A 476 34.04 -10.54 22.44
N GLU A 477 34.52 -11.37 21.51
CA GLU A 477 35.81 -12.05 21.58
C GLU A 477 36.99 -11.05 21.58
N ASP A 478 36.86 -9.97 20.78
CA ASP A 478 37.88 -8.93 20.58
C ASP A 478 37.83 -7.83 21.65
N ILE A 479 36.75 -7.78 22.44
CA ILE A 479 36.58 -6.85 23.56
C ILE A 479 37.27 -7.43 24.80
N ALA A 480 38.03 -6.60 25.50
CA ALA A 480 38.66 -6.97 26.77
C ALA A 480 37.61 -7.55 27.74
N PRO A 481 37.92 -8.61 28.51
CA PRO A 481 36.91 -9.32 29.31
C PRO A 481 36.04 -8.42 30.21
N LYS A 482 36.61 -7.34 30.75
CA LYS A 482 35.96 -6.33 31.61
C LYS A 482 34.92 -5.45 30.90
N ASP A 483 35.01 -5.32 29.58
CA ASP A 483 34.18 -4.43 28.76
C ASP A 483 33.12 -5.22 27.98
N ARG A 484 33.03 -6.55 28.20
CA ARG A 484 32.06 -7.44 27.54
C ARG A 484 30.65 -7.25 28.13
N LEU A 485 29.64 -7.32 27.27
CA LEU A 485 28.23 -7.17 27.63
C LEU A 485 27.76 -8.14 28.74
N ASN A 486 28.37 -9.33 28.81
CA ASN A 486 28.02 -10.35 29.81
C ASN A 486 28.37 -9.96 31.26
N GLN A 487 29.22 -8.96 31.49
CA GLN A 487 29.58 -8.50 32.84
C GLN A 487 28.84 -7.23 33.28
N GLN A 488 28.14 -6.54 32.38
CA GLN A 488 27.38 -5.32 32.70
C GLN A 488 25.99 -5.59 33.29
N GLN A 489 25.64 -6.85 33.54
CA GLN A 489 24.38 -7.28 34.19
C GLN A 489 24.60 -8.02 35.53
N SER A 490 25.77 -7.86 36.17
CA SER A 490 26.02 -8.39 37.52
C SER A 490 26.00 -7.28 38.57
#